data_AF-A0A3D5USK4-F1
#
_entry.id   AF-A0A3D5USK4-F1
#
_cell.length_a   1.000
_cell.length_b   1.000
_cell.length_c   1.000
_cell.angle_alpha   90.00
_cell.angle_beta   90.00
_cell.angle_gamma   90.00
#
_symmetry.space_group_name_H-M   'P 1'
#
loop_
_entity.id
_entity.type
_entity.pdbx_description
1 polymer ?
#
loop_
_entity_poly.entity_id
_entity_poly.type
_entity_poly.pdbx_seq_one_letter_code
_entity_poly.pdbx_strand_id
1 'polypeptide(L)'
;AEALLLKLKEIFGDRLYVELQRHDTEDERTAEGPLIEFAYKHGLPLVATNEPFFTKEDEYEAHDALICIADGAYVVQGDRRRLTPQHRFKSQAEMLDLFSDLPEATENTIEIARRCAYRPRT
;
A
#
# COMPACT_ATOMS: atom_id res chain seq x y z
N ALA A 1 -14.84 5.10 9.37
CA ALA A 1 -14.23 4.15 8.42
C ALA A 1 -15.26 3.13 7.91
N GLU A 2 -15.87 2.34 8.79
CA GLU A 2 -16.80 1.25 8.41
C GLU A 2 -17.99 1.68 7.52
N ALA A 3 -18.65 2.80 7.81
CA ALA A 3 -19.77 3.28 6.98
C ALA A 3 -19.35 3.59 5.53
N LEU A 4 -18.13 4.10 5.34
CA LEU A 4 -17.58 4.34 4.01
C LEU A 4 -17.25 3.01 3.30
N LEU A 5 -16.67 2.06 4.02
CA LEU A 5 -16.37 0.72 3.51
C LEU A 5 -17.64 0.02 2.99
N LEU A 6 -18.74 0.08 3.75
CA LEU A 6 -20.03 -0.48 3.33
C LEU A 6 -20.57 0.19 2.08
N LYS A 7 -20.50 1.52 2.01
CA LYS A 7 -20.88 2.27 0.80
C LYS A 7 -20.03 1.87 -0.42
N LEU A 8 -18.72 1.70 -0.24
CA LEU A 8 -17.83 1.24 -1.32
C LEU A 8 -18.18 -0.20 -1.73
N LYS A 9 -18.51 -1.07 -0.78
CA LYS A 9 -18.90 -2.45 -1.04
C LYS A 9 -20.17 -2.51 -1.90
N GLU A 10 -21.15 -1.65 -1.63
CA GLU A 10 -22.35 -1.54 -2.48
C GLU A 10 -22.03 -1.08 -3.91
N ILE A 11 -21.07 -0.16 -4.07
CA ILE A 11 -20.69 0.39 -5.38
C ILE A 11 -19.88 -0.61 -6.21
N PHE A 12 -18.89 -1.26 -5.59
CA PHE A 12 -17.90 -2.08 -6.29
C PHE A 12 -18.20 -3.57 -6.26
N GLY A 13 -19.07 -4.04 -5.36
CA GLY A 13 -19.44 -5.45 -5.23
C GLY A 13 -18.24 -6.32 -4.88
N ASP A 14 -17.96 -7.30 -5.73
CA ASP A 14 -16.86 -8.27 -5.63
C ASP A 14 -15.49 -7.72 -6.08
N ARG A 15 -15.42 -6.42 -6.41
CA ARG A 15 -14.20 -5.73 -6.87
C ARG A 15 -13.63 -4.76 -5.83
N LEU A 16 -14.08 -4.87 -4.58
CA LEU A 16 -13.52 -4.12 -3.46
C LEU A 16 -12.57 -5.00 -2.65
N TYR A 17 -11.35 -4.50 -2.43
CA TYR A 17 -10.34 -5.12 -1.60
C TYR A 17 -9.91 -4.11 -0.53
N VAL A 18 -9.54 -4.59 0.65
CA VAL A 18 -8.94 -3.76 1.70
C VAL A 18 -7.42 -3.87 1.56
N GLU A 19 -6.78 -2.75 1.25
CA GLU A 19 -5.34 -2.68 1.02
C GLU A 19 -4.58 -2.55 2.33
N LEU A 20 -3.49 -3.31 2.47
CA LEU A 20 -2.54 -3.26 3.58
C LEU A 20 -1.14 -2.98 3.05
N GLN A 21 -0.44 -2.08 3.73
CA GLN A 21 0.94 -1.68 3.45
C GLN A 21 1.73 -1.64 4.75
N ARG A 22 3.01 -2.03 4.70
CA ARG A 22 3.89 -2.12 5.88
C ARG A 22 5.23 -1.45 5.57
N HIS A 23 5.35 -0.18 5.92
CA HIS A 23 6.55 0.65 5.75
C HIS A 23 7.17 1.10 7.08
N ASP A 24 6.80 0.42 8.18
CA ASP A 24 7.20 0.69 9.56
C ASP A 24 6.74 2.06 10.11
N THR A 25 5.65 2.62 9.57
CA THR A 25 5.08 3.86 10.09
C THR A 25 4.08 3.60 11.22
N GLU A 26 3.91 4.59 12.11
CA GLU A 26 2.96 4.48 13.22
C GLU A 26 1.49 4.51 12.75
N ASP A 27 1.23 5.29 11.71
CA ASP A 27 -0.10 5.40 11.11
C ASP A 27 -0.56 4.06 10.53
N GLU A 28 0.32 3.33 9.83
CA GLU A 28 0.04 1.98 9.32
C GLU A 28 -0.23 1.00 10.45
N ARG A 29 0.64 0.95 11.47
CA ARG A 29 0.45 0.06 12.63
C ARG A 29 -0.87 0.31 13.34
N THR A 30 -1.27 1.57 13.47
CA THR A 30 -2.52 1.97 14.12
C THR A 30 -3.75 1.63 13.25
N ALA A 31 -3.63 1.75 11.92
CA ALA A 31 -4.73 1.53 10.98
C ALA A 31 -4.95 0.04 10.63
N GLU A 32 -3.90 -0.78 10.62
CA GLU A 32 -3.94 -2.16 10.11
C GLU A 32 -4.96 -3.05 10.86
N GLY A 33 -4.93 -3.06 12.19
CA GLY A 33 -5.83 -3.89 13.00
C GLY A 33 -7.32 -3.64 12.70
N PRO A 34 -7.80 -2.38 12.82
CA PRO A 34 -9.18 -2.04 12.45
C PRO A 34 -9.53 -2.36 10.99
N LEU A 35 -8.60 -2.19 10.04
CA LEU A 35 -8.83 -2.51 8.62
C LEU A 35 -9.06 -4.02 8.41
N ILE A 36 -8.22 -4.85 9.03
CA ILE A 36 -8.36 -6.31 9.00
C ILE A 36 -9.69 -6.73 9.64
N GLU A 37 -10.04 -6.17 10.80
CA GLU A 37 -11.30 -6.46 11.48
C GLU A 37 -12.50 -6.15 10.57
N PHE A 38 -12.52 -4.97 9.95
CA PHE A 38 -13.61 -4.61 9.04
C PHE A 38 -13.65 -5.49 7.79
N ALA A 39 -12.49 -5.86 7.24
CA ALA A 39 -12.42 -6.74 6.07
C ALA A 39 -13.07 -8.09 6.38
N TYR A 40 -12.66 -8.75 7.47
CA TYR A 40 -13.23 -10.04 7.87
C TYR A 40 -14.69 -9.95 8.29
N LYS A 41 -15.07 -8.92 9.08
CA LYS A 41 -16.46 -8.69 9.51
C LYS A 41 -17.42 -8.59 8.33
N HIS A 42 -16.99 -7.96 7.23
CA HIS A 42 -17.82 -7.73 6.05
C HIS A 42 -17.51 -8.69 4.90
N GLY A 43 -16.67 -9.70 5.10
CA GLY A 43 -16.31 -10.68 4.06
C GLY A 43 -15.65 -10.03 2.84
N LEU A 44 -14.82 -9.02 3.04
CA LEU A 44 -14.01 -8.38 2.01
C LEU A 44 -12.61 -9.00 1.97
N PRO A 45 -12.05 -9.23 0.77
CA PRO A 45 -10.69 -9.72 0.61
C PRO A 45 -9.64 -8.66 0.99
N LEU A 46 -8.55 -9.09 1.60
CA LEU A 46 -7.36 -8.27 1.85
C LEU A 46 -6.44 -8.28 0.63
N VAL A 47 -5.66 -7.23 0.40
CA VAL A 47 -4.59 -7.22 -0.60
C VAL A 47 -3.35 -6.52 -0.05
N ALA A 48 -2.19 -7.15 -0.21
CA ALA A 48 -0.90 -6.60 0.20
C ALA A 48 -0.28 -5.78 -0.94
N THR A 49 0.18 -4.57 -0.64
CA THR A 49 0.91 -3.71 -1.58
C THR A 49 2.07 -3.01 -0.84
N ASN A 50 2.87 -2.23 -1.59
CA ASN A 50 4.05 -1.56 -1.05
C ASN A 50 4.29 -0.16 -1.67
N GLU A 51 3.34 0.38 -2.43
CA GLU A 51 3.43 1.69 -3.09
C GLU A 51 4.86 2.15 -3.46
N PRO A 52 5.55 1.44 -4.39
CA PRO A 52 6.95 1.71 -4.64
C PRO A 52 7.14 3.04 -5.37
N PHE A 53 7.95 3.93 -4.81
CA PHE A 53 8.32 5.22 -5.42
C PHE A 53 9.68 5.18 -6.11
N PHE A 54 10.53 4.23 -5.72
CA PHE A 54 11.88 4.08 -6.24
C PHE A 54 12.25 2.60 -6.34
N THR A 55 13.28 2.31 -7.12
CA THR A 55 13.67 0.93 -7.43
C THR A 55 14.46 0.34 -6.26
N LYS A 56 15.35 1.13 -5.67
CA LYS A 56 16.29 0.69 -4.63
C LYS A 56 16.32 1.64 -3.44
N GLU A 57 16.73 1.12 -2.29
CA GLU A 57 16.77 1.89 -1.04
C GLU A 57 17.68 3.12 -1.09
N ASP A 58 18.80 3.04 -1.82
CA ASP A 58 19.77 4.12 -1.99
C ASP A 58 19.24 5.29 -2.82
N GLU A 59 18.12 5.12 -3.52
CA GLU A 59 17.42 6.18 -4.26
C GLU A 59 16.52 7.04 -3.35
N TYR A 60 16.37 6.66 -2.07
CA TYR A 60 15.55 7.37 -1.09
C TYR A 60 15.92 8.85 -0.97
N GLU A 61 17.21 9.17 -0.80
CA GLU A 61 17.65 10.57 -0.61
C GLU A 61 17.37 11.43 -1.85
N ALA A 62 17.50 10.85 -3.04
CA ALA A 62 17.19 11.54 -4.29
C ALA A 62 15.68 11.81 -4.41
N HIS A 63 14.85 10.83 -4.05
CA HIS A 63 13.40 10.99 -4.04
C HIS A 63 12.92 11.98 -2.98
N ASP A 64 13.56 11.99 -1.81
CA ASP A 64 13.28 12.94 -0.73
C ASP A 64 13.55 14.39 -1.17
N ALA A 65 14.67 14.61 -1.86
CA ALA A 65 14.97 15.90 -2.48
C ALA A 65 13.93 16.31 -3.54
N LEU A 66 13.43 15.35 -4.33
CA LEU A 66 12.38 15.61 -5.33
C LEU A 66 11.06 16.06 -4.67
N ILE A 67 10.66 15.43 -3.56
CA ILE A 67 9.49 15.85 -2.76
C ILE A 67 9.69 17.29 -2.27
N CYS A 68 10.87 17.60 -1.72
CA CYS A 68 11.18 18.96 -1.26
C CYS A 68 11.06 20.00 -2.38
N ILE A 69 11.55 19.70 -3.59
CA ILE A 69 11.42 20.59 -4.75
C ILE A 69 9.96 20.82 -5.11
N ALA A 70 9.14 19.77 -5.12
CA ALA A 70 7.71 19.85 -5.43
C ALA A 70 6.94 20.68 -4.40
N ASP A 71 7.28 20.53 -3.11
CA ASP A 71 6.60 21.19 -2.00
C ASP A 71 7.16 22.59 -1.69
N GLY A 72 8.23 23.03 -2.39
CA GLY A 72 8.92 24.29 -2.09
C GLY A 72 9.57 24.29 -0.69
N ALA A 73 9.92 23.12 -0.19
CA ALA A 73 10.50 22.87 1.13
C ALA A 73 12.01 22.58 1.04
N TYR A 74 12.69 22.59 2.19
CA TYR A 74 14.10 22.23 2.29
C TYR A 74 14.28 20.92 3.06
N VAL A 75 15.26 20.11 2.66
CA VAL A 75 15.55 18.80 3.29
C VAL A 75 15.79 18.92 4.79
N VAL A 76 16.37 20.04 5.25
CA VAL A 76 16.68 20.35 6.66
C VAL A 76 15.44 20.69 7.51
N GLN A 77 14.28 20.94 6.90
CA GLN A 77 13.05 21.21 7.64
C GLN A 77 12.51 19.92 8.25
N GLY A 78 12.22 19.95 9.56
CA GLY A 78 11.75 18.79 10.32
C GLY A 78 10.28 18.46 10.10
N ASP A 79 9.43 19.48 9.98
CA ASP A 79 7.99 19.30 9.75
C ASP A 79 7.69 19.40 8.25
N ARG A 80 7.85 18.27 7.56
CA ARG A 80 7.60 18.14 6.12
C ARG A 80 7.20 16.72 5.77
N ARG A 81 6.50 16.58 4.64
CA ARG A 81 6.18 15.28 4.06
C ARG A 81 7.47 14.53 3.74
N ARG A 82 7.54 13.27 4.21
CA ARG A 82 8.62 12.33 3.95
C ARG A 82 8.06 10.93 3.76
N LEU A 83 8.71 10.16 2.91
CA LEU A 83 8.50 8.72 2.83
C LEU A 83 9.54 8.02 3.71
N THR A 84 9.41 6.70 3.83
CA THR A 84 10.44 5.85 4.42
C THR A 84 11.25 5.16 3.31
N PRO A 85 12.49 4.70 3.57
CA PRO A 85 13.27 3.90 2.62
C PRO A 85 12.57 2.60 2.19
N GLN A 86 11.55 2.15 2.94
CA GLN A 86 10.77 0.96 2.64
C GLN A 86 9.86 1.08 1.41
N HIS A 87 9.68 2.29 0.87
CA HIS A 87 8.96 2.55 -0.38
C HIS A 87 9.78 2.20 -1.63
N ARG A 88 10.83 1.40 -1.48
CA ARG A 88 11.53 0.77 -2.60
C ARG A 88 10.72 -0.36 -3.23
N PHE A 89 11.10 -0.78 -4.42
CA PHE A 89 10.55 -1.97 -5.05
C PHE A 89 11.03 -3.25 -4.35
N LYS A 90 10.25 -3.73 -3.38
CA LYS A 90 10.52 -4.99 -2.67
C LYS A 90 10.40 -6.18 -3.61
N SER A 91 11.26 -7.17 -3.41
CA SER A 91 11.20 -8.45 -4.10
C SER A 91 10.01 -9.29 -3.61
N GLN A 92 9.63 -10.30 -4.41
CA GLN A 92 8.57 -11.23 -4.03
C GLN A 92 8.84 -11.90 -2.68
N ALA A 93 10.07 -12.37 -2.46
CA ALA A 93 10.44 -13.07 -1.22
C ALA A 93 10.28 -12.16 0.01
N GLU A 94 10.68 -10.90 -0.11
CA GLU A 94 10.52 -9.90 0.96
C GLU A 94 9.03 -9.62 1.25
N MET A 95 8.20 -9.51 0.22
CA MET A 95 6.75 -9.32 0.41
C MET A 95 6.08 -10.52 1.07
N LEU A 96 6.49 -11.75 0.69
CA LEU A 96 5.95 -12.96 1.29
C LEU A 96 6.35 -13.12 2.76
N ASP A 97 7.59 -12.77 3.11
CA ASP A 97 8.07 -12.79 4.49
C ASP A 97 7.35 -11.73 5.34
N LEU A 98 7.23 -10.52 4.79
CA LEU A 98 6.58 -9.37 5.43
C LEU A 98 5.10 -9.60 5.74
N PHE A 99 4.40 -10.38 4.92
CA PHE A 99 2.97 -10.72 5.09
C PHE A 99 2.77 -12.21 5.42
N SER A 100 3.75 -12.85 6.07
CA SER A 100 3.71 -14.27 6.40
C SER A 100 2.57 -14.65 7.37
N ASP A 101 2.07 -13.68 8.14
CA ASP A 101 0.89 -13.79 9.01
C ASP A 101 -0.45 -13.69 8.25
N LEU A 102 -0.45 -13.12 7.04
CA LEU A 102 -1.63 -12.88 6.19
C LEU A 102 -1.36 -13.31 4.74
N PRO A 103 -1.09 -14.60 4.47
CA PRO A 103 -0.71 -15.08 3.14
C PRO A 103 -1.75 -14.74 2.07
N GLU A 104 -3.04 -14.73 2.41
CA GLU A 104 -4.14 -14.40 1.49
C GLU A 104 -4.01 -12.98 0.90
N ALA A 105 -3.41 -12.04 1.62
CA ALA A 105 -3.22 -10.67 1.15
C ALA A 105 -2.26 -10.63 -0.05
N THR A 106 -1.20 -11.45 -0.03
CA THR A 106 -0.27 -11.56 -1.15
C THR A 106 -0.84 -12.40 -2.30
N GLU A 107 -1.61 -13.46 -2.00
CA GLU A 107 -2.26 -14.28 -3.02
C GLU A 107 -3.28 -13.47 -3.84
N ASN A 108 -4.04 -12.60 -3.18
CA ASN A 108 -5.02 -11.73 -3.84
C ASN A 108 -4.38 -10.74 -4.83
N THR A 109 -3.09 -10.39 -4.68
CA THR A 109 -2.38 -9.56 -5.68
C THR A 109 -2.33 -10.24 -7.05
N ILE A 110 -2.14 -11.57 -7.07
CA ILE A 110 -2.09 -12.38 -8.27
C ILE A 110 -3.49 -12.50 -8.86
N GLU A 111 -4.50 -12.71 -8.02
CA GLU A 111 -5.90 -12.77 -8.47
C GLU A 111 -6.34 -11.47 -9.13
N ILE A 112 -6.05 -10.31 -8.52
CA ILE A 112 -6.34 -9.00 -9.11
C ILE A 112 -5.62 -8.85 -10.45
N ALA A 113 -4.32 -9.17 -10.51
CA ALA A 113 -3.55 -9.08 -11.75
C ALA A 113 -4.13 -9.94 -12.88
N ARG A 114 -4.65 -11.14 -12.56
CA ARG A 114 -5.33 -12.02 -13.52
C ARG A 114 -6.67 -11.47 -14.00
N ARG A 115 -7.40 -10.74 -13.15
CA ARG A 115 -8.67 -10.09 -13.52
C ARG A 115 -8.49 -8.87 -14.42
N CYS A 116 -7.31 -8.26 -14.41
CA CYS A 116 -6.99 -7.09 -15.23
C CYS A 116 -6.64 -7.45 -16.68
N ALA A 117 -7.66 -7.52 -17.54
CA ALA A 117 -7.48 -7.74 -18.99
C ALA A 117 -7.55 -6.41 -19.78
N TYR A 118 -6.55 -5.56 -19.62
CA TYR A 118 -6.43 -4.30 -20.39
C TYR A 118 -5.02 -4.14 -20.96
N ARG A 119 -4.95 -3.77 -22.25
CA ARG A 119 -3.70 -3.40 -22.91
C ARG A 119 -3.83 -1.98 -23.45
N PRO A 120 -3.01 -1.02 -22.98
CA PRO A 120 -2.99 0.32 -23.55
C PRO A 120 -2.68 0.26 -25.05
N ARG A 121 -3.43 1.01 -25.86
CA ARG A 121 -3.06 1.25 -27.26
C ARG A 121 -2.01 2.35 -27.25
N THR A 122 -0.76 1.96 -27.44
CA THR A 122 0.33 2.90 -27.76
C THR A 122 0.29 3.22 -29.24
#